data_AF-A0A7V5XZB1-F1
#
_entry.id   AF-A0A7V5XZB1-F1
#
_cell.length_a   1.000
_cell.length_b   1.000
_cell.length_c   1.000
_cell.angle_alpha   90.00
_cell.angle_beta   90.00
_cell.angle_gamma   90.00
#
_symmetry.space_group_name_H-M   'P 1'
#
loop_
_entity.id
_entity.type
_entity.pdbx_description
1 polymer ?
#
loop_
_entity_poly.entity_id
_entity_poly.type
_entity_poly.pdbx_seq_one_letter_code
_entity_poly.pdbx_strand_id
1 'polypeptide(L)'
;MKKDNFSLCYRNVKYPRIEVKSDGVKLIVPKNYSLKIDEIVKRYEDWIEKKNRALKELAALSQRLTLFNNDDFKELIYNYVKEYSELLKIKPEKISFRKMKKGWASCNVTKRKLIFNKELRFLPKEIIKYVVFHELCHLLVSNHKKEFWQLVEKFQPDFKEKEKILASYRLLLTFVKEKNKIL
;
A
#
# COMPACT_ATOMS: atom_id res chain seq x y z
N MET A 1 -0.78 3.44 -33.39
CA MET A 1 -1.00 3.62 -31.93
C MET A 1 0.36 3.80 -31.27
N LYS A 2 0.62 4.97 -30.68
CA LYS A 2 1.94 5.33 -30.13
C LYS A 2 2.32 4.38 -28.98
N LYS A 3 3.31 3.51 -29.24
CA LYS A 3 3.93 2.53 -28.33
C LYS A 3 4.90 3.20 -27.32
N ASP A 4 4.73 4.49 -27.04
CA ASP A 4 5.81 5.34 -26.49
C ASP A 4 6.10 5.12 -25.00
N ASN A 5 5.31 4.30 -24.30
CA ASN A 5 5.48 4.02 -22.86
C ASN A 5 5.71 2.53 -22.54
N PHE A 6 6.11 1.73 -23.52
CA PHE A 6 6.35 0.30 -23.31
C PHE A 6 7.84 -0.05 -23.37
N SER A 7 8.37 -0.70 -22.33
CA SER A 7 9.75 -1.19 -22.30
C SER A 7 9.80 -2.72 -22.17
N LEU A 8 10.58 -3.36 -23.04
CA LEU A 8 10.82 -4.80 -23.01
C LEU A 8 12.11 -5.11 -22.25
N CYS A 9 12.08 -6.12 -21.38
CA CYS A 9 13.25 -6.51 -20.59
C CYS A 9 13.39 -8.03 -20.50
N TYR A 10 14.52 -8.54 -20.97
CA TYR A 10 14.89 -9.95 -20.83
C TYR A 10 15.57 -10.19 -19.48
N ARG A 11 15.04 -11.12 -18.67
CA ARG A 11 15.58 -11.48 -17.35
C ARG A 11 15.50 -12.97 -17.09
N ASN A 12 16.19 -13.43 -16.05
CA ASN A 12 16.06 -14.81 -15.56
C ASN A 12 14.74 -14.97 -14.79
N VAL A 13 13.64 -15.13 -15.53
CA VAL A 13 12.29 -15.34 -14.99
C VAL A 13 11.68 -16.58 -15.62
N LYS A 14 10.84 -17.31 -14.87
CA LYS A 14 10.17 -18.52 -15.35
C LYS A 14 9.04 -18.21 -16.35
N TYR A 15 8.32 -17.10 -16.13
CA TYR A 15 7.18 -16.69 -16.94
C TYR A 15 7.24 -15.19 -17.24
N PRO A 16 6.67 -14.74 -18.38
CA PRO A 16 6.48 -13.32 -18.65
C PRO A 16 5.63 -12.65 -17.58
N ARG A 17 5.91 -11.38 -17.30
CA ARG A 17 5.07 -10.55 -16.45
C ARG A 17 5.05 -9.11 -16.94
N ILE A 18 3.92 -8.45 -16.75
CA ILE A 18 3.74 -7.04 -17.04
C ILE A 18 3.73 -6.25 -15.73
N GLU A 19 4.58 -5.24 -15.64
CA GLU A 19 4.61 -4.26 -14.56
C GLU A 19 4.12 -2.92 -15.09
N VAL A 20 3.05 -2.37 -14.51
CA VAL A 20 2.58 -1.01 -14.82
C VAL A 20 3.04 -0.09 -13.70
N LYS A 21 3.80 0.95 -14.05
CA LYS A 21 4.37 1.94 -13.13
C LYS A 21 4.09 3.35 -13.64
N SER A 22 4.43 4.35 -12.82
CA SER A 22 4.26 5.76 -13.18
C SER A 22 5.09 6.20 -14.38
N ASP A 23 6.24 5.55 -14.61
CA ASP A 23 7.18 5.80 -15.71
C ASP A 23 6.88 4.96 -16.97
N GLY A 24 5.82 4.16 -16.96
CA GLY A 24 5.37 3.38 -18.12
C GLY A 24 5.07 1.91 -17.80
N VAL A 25 4.92 1.14 -18.86
CA VAL A 25 4.62 -0.30 -18.82
C VAL A 25 5.88 -1.07 -19.16
N LYS A 26 6.20 -2.09 -18.36
CA LYS A 26 7.38 -2.92 -18.52
C LYS A 26 6.99 -4.37 -18.68
N LEU A 27 7.32 -4.96 -19.82
CA LEU A 27 7.18 -6.40 -20.05
C LEU A 27 8.51 -7.08 -19.79
N ILE A 28 8.51 -7.97 -18.80
CA ILE A 28 9.67 -8.75 -18.41
C ILE A 28 9.47 -10.17 -18.93
N VAL A 29 10.41 -10.67 -19.74
CA VAL A 29 10.34 -11.98 -20.38
C VAL A 29 11.58 -12.84 -20.06
N PRO A 30 11.49 -14.18 -20.12
CA PRO A 30 12.65 -15.07 -20.07
C PRO A 30 13.68 -14.74 -21.13
N LYS A 31 14.97 -15.02 -20.89
CA LYS A 31 16.07 -14.71 -21.83
C LYS A 31 15.87 -15.29 -23.23
N ASN A 32 15.30 -16.50 -23.33
CA ASN A 32 15.11 -17.23 -24.59
C ASN A 32 13.65 -17.19 -25.07
N TYR A 33 12.91 -16.14 -24.69
CA TYR A 33 11.49 -16.05 -24.97
C TYR A 33 11.24 -15.60 -26.42
N SER A 34 10.56 -16.45 -27.20
CA SER A 34 10.35 -16.27 -28.64
C SER A 34 8.92 -15.86 -29.04
N LEU A 35 8.01 -15.70 -28.07
CA LEU A 35 6.60 -15.40 -28.37
C LEU A 35 6.39 -13.95 -28.82
N LYS A 36 5.31 -13.75 -29.60
CA LYS A 36 4.90 -12.45 -30.14
C LYS A 36 4.46 -11.52 -29.01
N ILE A 37 5.36 -10.62 -28.63
CA ILE A 37 5.17 -9.61 -27.59
C ILE A 37 3.87 -8.81 -27.79
N ASP A 38 3.56 -8.45 -29.03
CA ASP A 38 2.36 -7.67 -29.36
C ASP A 38 1.05 -8.40 -28.99
N GLU A 39 1.00 -9.73 -29.11
CA GLU A 39 -0.17 -10.52 -28.71
C GLU A 39 -0.34 -10.55 -27.19
N ILE A 40 0.77 -10.61 -26.45
CA ILE A 40 0.75 -10.53 -24.99
C ILE A 40 0.26 -9.15 -24.55
N VAL A 41 0.80 -8.08 -25.15
CA VAL A 41 0.38 -6.72 -24.81
C VAL A 41 -1.11 -6.53 -25.08
N LYS A 42 -1.59 -6.95 -26.25
CA LYS A 42 -3.00 -6.88 -26.62
C LYS A 42 -3.91 -7.62 -25.64
N ARG A 43 -3.49 -8.80 -25.17
CA ARG A 43 -4.24 -9.58 -24.16
C ARG A 43 -4.45 -8.82 -22.84
N TYR A 44 -3.50 -7.96 -22.46
CA TYR A 44 -3.53 -7.23 -21.19
C TYR A 44 -3.91 -5.76 -21.36
N GLU A 45 -4.32 -5.31 -22.55
CA GLU A 45 -4.59 -3.90 -22.86
C GLU A 45 -5.58 -3.27 -21.87
N ASP A 46 -6.78 -3.83 -21.73
CA ASP A 46 -7.80 -3.35 -20.77
C ASP A 46 -7.29 -3.32 -19.32
N TRP A 47 -6.49 -4.31 -18.93
CA TRP A 47 -5.93 -4.37 -17.58
C TRP A 47 -4.87 -3.28 -17.37
N ILE A 48 -4.00 -3.07 -18.37
CA ILE A 48 -2.99 -2.01 -18.38
C ILE A 48 -3.68 -0.65 -18.30
N GLU A 49 -4.72 -0.42 -19.10
CA GLU A 49 -5.47 0.84 -19.10
C GLU A 49 -6.12 1.12 -17.74
N LYS A 50 -6.79 0.14 -17.15
CA LYS A 50 -7.37 0.26 -15.79
C LYS A 50 -6.30 0.58 -14.75
N LYS A 51 -5.13 -0.08 -14.82
CA LYS A 51 -4.01 0.20 -13.91
C LYS A 51 -3.45 1.60 -14.11
N ASN A 52 -3.27 2.04 -15.35
CA ASN A 52 -2.81 3.40 -15.67
C ASN A 52 -3.77 4.45 -15.14
N ARG A 53 -5.09 4.25 -15.31
CA ARG A 53 -6.11 5.15 -14.76
C ARG A 53 -6.01 5.24 -13.24
N ALA A 54 -5.94 4.10 -12.55
CA ALA A 54 -5.78 4.06 -11.09
C ALA A 54 -4.50 4.77 -10.62
N LEU A 55 -3.36 4.59 -11.31
CA LEU A 55 -2.12 5.29 -10.97
C LEU A 55 -2.24 6.81 -11.17
N LYS A 56 -2.91 7.26 -12.24
CA LYS A 56 -3.18 8.68 -12.47
C LYS A 56 -4.07 9.28 -11.38
N GLU A 57 -5.12 8.58 -10.98
CA GLU A 57 -6.00 8.99 -9.88
C GLU A 57 -5.22 9.11 -8.56
N LEU A 58 -4.39 8.12 -8.24
CA LEU A 58 -3.56 8.15 -7.03
C LEU A 58 -2.56 9.31 -7.05
N ALA A 59 -1.94 9.59 -8.20
CA ALA A 59 -1.03 10.71 -8.38
C ALA A 59 -1.75 12.06 -8.21
N ALA A 60 -2.91 12.23 -8.85
CA ALA A 60 -3.73 13.44 -8.74
C ALA A 60 -4.26 13.66 -7.32
N LEU A 61 -4.59 12.60 -6.58
CA LEU A 61 -4.92 12.69 -5.17
C LEU A 61 -3.69 13.07 -4.34
N SER A 62 -2.52 12.46 -4.60
CA SER A 62 -1.29 12.75 -3.84
C SER A 62 -0.87 14.23 -3.91
N GLN A 63 -1.13 14.90 -5.04
CA GLN A 63 -0.83 16.33 -5.22
C GLN A 63 -1.75 17.25 -4.42
N ARG A 64 -2.93 16.76 -4.02
CA ARG A 64 -3.92 17.51 -3.23
C ARG A 64 -3.82 17.22 -1.73
N LEU A 65 -3.06 16.20 -1.34
CA LEU A 65 -2.84 15.85 0.06
C LEU A 65 -1.79 16.77 0.68
N THR A 66 -1.99 17.10 1.95
CA THR A 66 -1.00 17.78 2.79
C THR A 66 -0.40 16.79 3.78
N LEU A 67 0.87 16.97 4.11
CA LEU A 67 1.52 16.23 5.19
C LEU A 67 1.14 16.87 6.52
N PHE A 68 0.83 16.02 7.49
CA PHE A 68 0.59 16.43 8.87
C PHE A 68 1.91 16.38 9.66
N ASN A 69 1.91 16.92 10.88
CA ASN A 69 2.96 16.62 11.84
C ASN A 69 2.33 16.29 13.20
N ASN A 70 2.01 15.03 13.41
CA ASN A 70 1.50 14.54 14.69
C ASN A 70 2.70 14.15 15.56
N ASP A 71 3.19 15.08 16.37
CA ASP A 71 4.30 14.79 17.31
C ASP A 71 3.88 13.78 18.39
N ASP A 72 2.58 13.71 18.67
CA ASP A 72 1.89 12.78 19.57
C ASP A 72 1.51 11.42 18.91
N PHE A 73 1.91 11.15 17.66
CA PHE A 73 1.36 10.00 16.90
C PHE A 73 1.51 8.64 17.60
N LYS A 74 2.52 8.45 18.45
CA LYS A 74 2.70 7.21 19.21
C LYS A 74 1.61 7.06 20.26
N GLU A 75 1.33 8.11 21.01
CA GLU A 75 0.26 8.14 22.01
C GLU A 75 -1.09 7.94 21.34
N LEU A 76 -1.31 8.61 20.21
CA LEU A 76 -2.48 8.42 19.35
C LEU A 76 -2.67 6.94 18.96
N ILE A 77 -1.61 6.29 18.50
CA ILE A 77 -1.63 4.86 18.15
C ILE A 77 -1.91 4.00 19.38
N TYR A 78 -1.30 4.27 20.53
CA TYR A 78 -1.58 3.51 21.76
C TYR A 78 -3.05 3.62 22.17
N ASN A 79 -3.64 4.82 22.09
CA ASN A 79 -5.04 5.06 22.40
C ASN A 79 -5.97 4.28 21.46
N TYR A 80 -5.72 4.34 20.15
CA TYR A 80 -6.49 3.55 19.18
C TYR A 80 -6.29 2.04 19.35
N VAL A 81 -5.08 1.59 19.69
CA VAL A 81 -4.85 0.17 19.95
C VAL A 81 -5.66 -0.28 21.16
N LYS A 82 -5.71 0.52 22.24
CA LYS A 82 -6.51 0.22 23.42
C LYS A 82 -8.00 0.14 23.08
N GLU A 83 -8.55 1.19 22.47
CA GLU A 83 -9.97 1.28 22.05
C GLU A 83 -10.39 0.05 21.24
N TYR A 84 -9.62 -0.29 20.20
CA TYR A 84 -9.97 -1.40 19.32
C TYR A 84 -9.64 -2.77 19.88
N SER A 85 -8.66 -2.89 20.77
CA SER A 85 -8.39 -4.14 21.50
C SER A 85 -9.56 -4.51 22.40
N GLU A 86 -10.16 -3.53 23.08
CA GLU A 86 -11.37 -3.70 23.90
C GLU A 86 -12.57 -4.08 23.02
N LEU A 87 -12.80 -3.34 21.93
CA LEU A 87 -13.89 -3.61 20.98
C LEU A 87 -13.83 -5.03 20.39
N LEU A 88 -12.64 -5.45 19.96
CA LEU A 88 -12.43 -6.73 19.28
C LEU A 88 -12.13 -7.89 20.26
N LYS A 89 -12.04 -7.61 21.56
CA LYS A 89 -11.66 -8.57 22.61
C LYS A 89 -10.35 -9.30 22.30
N ILE A 90 -9.35 -8.54 21.87
CA ILE A 90 -7.99 -9.03 21.54
C ILE A 90 -6.95 -8.35 22.41
N LYS A 91 -5.80 -9.00 22.58
CA LYS A 91 -4.67 -8.45 23.33
C LYS A 91 -3.38 -8.49 22.51
N PRO A 92 -2.90 -7.40 21.89
CA PRO A 92 -1.57 -7.36 21.31
C PRO A 92 -0.51 -7.48 22.43
N GLU A 93 0.56 -8.21 22.19
CA GLU A 93 1.63 -8.44 23.18
C GLU A 93 2.71 -7.37 23.13
N LYS A 94 2.94 -6.79 21.95
CA LYS A 94 3.98 -5.77 21.78
C LYS A 94 3.64 -4.80 20.67
N ILE A 95 3.86 -3.52 20.93
CA ILE A 95 3.75 -2.44 19.95
C ILE A 95 5.15 -1.85 19.76
N SER A 96 5.53 -1.56 18.52
CA SER A 96 6.84 -0.98 18.21
C SER A 96 6.78 -0.05 17.00
N PHE A 97 7.73 0.88 16.93
CA PHE A 97 7.77 1.91 15.90
C PHE A 97 9.12 1.92 15.19
N ARG A 98 9.14 1.79 13.86
CA ARG A 98 10.37 1.83 13.06
C ARG A 98 10.14 2.52 11.72
N LYS A 99 11.20 3.04 11.10
CA LYS A 99 11.13 3.47 9.69
C LYS A 99 11.05 2.20 8.83
N MET A 100 10.02 2.08 8.00
CA MET A 100 9.80 0.90 7.16
C MET A 100 9.94 1.26 5.68
N LYS A 101 10.67 0.43 4.92
CA LYS A 101 10.78 0.60 3.46
C LYS A 101 9.45 0.31 2.75
N LYS A 102 8.70 -0.67 3.26
CA LYS A 102 7.43 -1.15 2.70
C LYS A 102 6.34 -1.15 3.77
N GLY A 103 5.12 -0.82 3.39
CA GLY A 103 3.96 -0.81 4.27
C GLY A 103 3.88 0.39 5.22
N TRP A 104 2.70 0.57 5.79
CA TRP A 104 2.39 1.55 6.83
C TRP A 104 2.46 0.94 8.22
N ALA A 105 2.22 -0.36 8.33
CA ALA A 105 2.43 -1.15 9.51
C ALA A 105 2.57 -2.64 9.14
N SER A 106 2.76 -3.50 10.13
CA SER A 106 2.76 -4.95 9.98
C SER A 106 2.45 -5.65 11.30
N CYS A 107 1.76 -6.77 11.22
CA CYS A 107 1.44 -7.64 12.35
C CYS A 107 2.20 -8.98 12.27
N ASN A 108 2.87 -9.37 13.34
CA ASN A 108 3.31 -10.75 13.55
C ASN A 108 2.25 -11.45 14.39
N VAL A 109 1.41 -12.25 13.75
CA VAL A 109 0.26 -12.92 14.38
C VAL A 109 0.70 -13.87 15.50
N THR A 110 1.73 -14.70 15.26
CA THR A 110 2.24 -15.68 16.23
C THR A 110 2.77 -15.02 17.50
N LYS A 111 3.54 -13.93 17.36
CA LYS A 111 4.08 -13.16 18.49
C LYS A 111 3.13 -12.05 18.96
N ARG A 112 1.95 -11.93 18.35
CA ARG A 112 0.96 -10.87 18.56
C ARG A 112 1.58 -9.47 18.62
N LYS A 113 2.57 -9.22 17.75
CA LYS A 113 3.38 -8.00 17.75
C LYS A 113 2.97 -7.09 16.61
N LEU A 114 2.60 -5.86 16.94
CA LEU A 114 2.31 -4.81 15.98
C LEU A 114 3.54 -3.93 15.77
N ILE A 115 3.79 -3.57 14.52
CA ILE A 115 4.89 -2.68 14.14
C ILE A 115 4.34 -1.59 13.24
N PHE A 116 4.42 -0.35 13.70
CA PHE A 116 3.93 0.82 12.99
C PHE A 116 5.08 1.59 12.35
N ASN A 117 4.88 2.09 11.12
CA ASN A 117 5.86 2.92 10.44
C ASN A 117 5.89 4.31 11.07
N LYS A 118 7.08 4.83 11.39
CA LYS A 118 7.26 6.19 11.94
C LYS A 118 6.71 7.28 11.00
N GLU A 119 6.57 6.99 9.71
CA GLU A 119 6.02 7.91 8.72
C GLU A 119 4.50 8.12 8.85
N LEU A 120 3.80 7.30 9.66
CA LEU A 120 2.41 7.55 10.03
C LEU A 120 2.20 8.91 10.70
N ARG A 121 3.23 9.51 11.32
CA ARG A 121 3.16 10.86 11.89
C ARG A 121 2.75 11.92 10.87
N PHE A 122 2.98 11.67 9.58
CA PHE A 122 2.68 12.60 8.50
C PHE A 122 1.27 12.47 7.91
N LEU A 123 0.45 11.57 8.47
CA LEU A 123 -0.89 11.28 7.97
C LEU A 123 -1.96 11.91 8.88
N PRO A 124 -3.19 12.15 8.38
CA PRO A 124 -4.31 12.58 9.21
C PRO A 124 -4.65 11.52 10.27
N LYS A 125 -5.15 11.96 11.43
CA LYS A 125 -5.49 11.09 12.57
C LYS A 125 -6.46 9.96 12.17
N GLU A 126 -7.45 10.25 11.34
CA GLU A 126 -8.42 9.26 10.82
C GLU A 126 -7.76 8.14 10.00
N ILE A 127 -6.72 8.47 9.22
CA ILE A 127 -5.99 7.48 8.42
C ILE A 127 -5.08 6.65 9.33
N ILE A 128 -4.47 7.26 10.36
CA ILE A 128 -3.72 6.53 11.38
C ILE A 128 -4.63 5.56 12.13
N LYS A 129 -5.83 6.00 12.53
CA LYS A 129 -6.86 5.19 13.20
C LYS A 129 -7.22 3.96 12.37
N TYR A 130 -7.45 4.15 11.07
CA TYR A 130 -7.69 3.04 10.14
C TYR A 130 -6.52 2.05 10.06
N VAL A 131 -5.27 2.52 9.96
CA VAL A 131 -4.10 1.61 9.93
C VAL A 131 -4.02 0.80 11.22
N VAL A 132 -4.29 1.40 12.38
CA VAL A 132 -4.32 0.67 13.66
C VAL A 132 -5.39 -0.43 13.64
N PHE A 133 -6.60 -0.09 13.19
CA PHE A 133 -7.69 -1.05 13.09
C PHE A 133 -7.36 -2.21 12.14
N HIS A 134 -6.80 -1.90 10.97
CA HIS A 134 -6.37 -2.88 9.98
C HIS A 134 -5.36 -3.89 10.56
N GLU A 135 -4.36 -3.40 11.30
CA GLU A 135 -3.33 -4.26 11.89
C GLU A 135 -3.86 -5.13 13.02
N LEU A 136 -4.82 -4.62 13.79
CA LEU A 136 -5.49 -5.41 14.83
C LEU A 136 -6.36 -6.51 14.24
N CYS A 137 -7.01 -6.28 13.10
CA CYS A 137 -7.74 -7.32 12.38
C CYS A 137 -6.87 -8.53 12.02
N HIS A 138 -5.56 -8.33 11.77
CA HIS A 138 -4.62 -9.44 11.51
C HIS A 138 -4.46 -10.41 12.69
N LEU A 139 -4.76 -9.98 13.92
CA LEU A 139 -4.76 -10.87 15.10
C LEU A 139 -5.95 -11.83 15.12
N LEU A 140 -6.98 -11.57 14.31
CA LEU A 140 -8.18 -12.40 14.16
C LEU A 140 -8.15 -13.18 12.84
N VAL A 141 -7.77 -12.52 11.74
CA VAL A 141 -7.72 -13.10 10.39
C VAL A 141 -6.39 -12.75 9.75
N SER A 142 -5.53 -13.74 9.52
CA SER A 142 -4.11 -13.53 9.21
C SER A 142 -3.79 -13.13 7.77
N ASN A 143 -4.76 -13.17 6.85
CA ASN A 143 -4.53 -12.88 5.44
C ASN A 143 -5.63 -11.97 4.88
N HIS A 144 -5.31 -11.16 3.88
CA HIS A 144 -6.24 -10.24 3.21
C HIS A 144 -7.23 -10.93 2.26
N LYS A 145 -7.74 -12.10 2.64
CA LYS A 145 -8.83 -12.79 1.92
C LYS A 145 -10.19 -12.17 2.27
N LYS A 146 -11.26 -12.76 1.74
CA LYS A 146 -12.63 -12.27 1.87
C LYS A 146 -13.02 -12.00 3.32
N GLU A 147 -12.67 -12.92 4.22
CA GLU A 147 -13.02 -12.86 5.64
C GLU A 147 -12.40 -11.65 6.33
N PHE A 148 -11.15 -11.30 5.98
CA PHE A 148 -10.47 -10.12 6.51
C PHE A 148 -11.16 -8.85 6.06
N TRP A 149 -11.47 -8.72 4.77
CA TRP A 149 -12.12 -7.51 4.25
C TRP A 149 -13.55 -7.37 4.76
N GLN A 150 -14.27 -8.47 4.97
CA GLN A 150 -15.59 -8.44 5.63
C GLN A 150 -15.50 -7.94 7.07
N LEU A 151 -14.48 -8.38 7.82
CA LEU A 151 -14.23 -7.87 9.16
C LEU A 151 -13.89 -6.37 9.14
N VAL A 152 -13.04 -5.94 8.20
CA VAL A 152 -12.69 -4.52 8.06
C VAL A 152 -13.92 -3.68 7.70
N GLU A 153 -14.66 -4.07 6.67
CA GLU A 153 -15.83 -3.37 6.14
C GLU A 153 -16.94 -3.23 7.18
N LYS A 154 -17.12 -4.23 8.06
CA LYS A 154 -18.09 -4.19 9.16
C LYS A 154 -17.93 -2.97 10.07
N PHE A 155 -16.70 -2.52 10.30
CA PHE A 155 -16.40 -1.41 11.21
C PHE A 155 -15.88 -0.16 10.48
N GLN A 156 -15.39 -0.31 9.25
CA GLN A 156 -14.80 0.74 8.43
C GLN A 156 -15.35 0.63 7.00
N PRO A 157 -16.63 1.00 6.76
CA PRO A 157 -17.28 0.81 5.46
C PRO A 157 -16.60 1.59 4.32
N ASP A 158 -15.89 2.66 4.65
CA ASP A 158 -15.11 3.51 3.75
C ASP A 158 -13.65 3.04 3.55
N PHE A 159 -13.29 1.82 3.98
CA PHE A 159 -11.91 1.32 3.94
C PHE A 159 -11.27 1.40 2.55
N LYS A 160 -12.04 1.21 1.48
CA LYS A 160 -11.55 1.29 0.10
C LYS A 160 -11.01 2.68 -0.22
N GLU A 161 -11.64 3.73 0.31
CA GLU A 161 -11.18 5.10 0.12
C GLU A 161 -9.95 5.39 0.98
N LYS A 162 -9.94 4.88 2.22
CA LYS A 162 -8.77 4.95 3.11
C LYS A 162 -7.53 4.25 2.51
N GLU A 163 -7.70 3.09 1.87
CA GLU A 163 -6.63 2.39 1.14
C GLU A 163 -6.07 3.23 -0.02
N LYS A 164 -6.94 3.92 -0.78
CA LYS A 164 -6.50 4.84 -1.84
C LYS A 164 -5.73 6.03 -1.25
N ILE A 165 -6.25 6.64 -0.18
CA ILE A 165 -5.58 7.75 0.52
C ILE A 165 -4.20 7.31 1.02
N LEU A 166 -4.08 6.12 1.62
CA LEU A 166 -2.80 5.54 2.04
C LEU A 166 -1.84 5.33 0.87
N ALA A 167 -2.33 4.85 -0.26
CA ALA A 167 -1.51 4.70 -1.47
C ALA A 167 -1.03 6.06 -2.00
N SER A 168 -1.89 7.08 -2.00
CA SER A 168 -1.54 8.45 -2.40
C SER A 168 -0.56 9.13 -1.45
N TYR A 169 -0.70 8.96 -0.13
CA TYR A 169 0.29 9.43 0.84
C TYR A 169 1.67 8.80 0.62
N ARG A 170 1.70 7.53 0.19
CA ARG A 170 2.95 6.83 -0.11
C ARG A 170 3.66 7.42 -1.32
N LEU A 171 2.90 7.84 -2.34
CA LEU A 171 3.43 8.59 -3.48
C LEU A 171 3.95 9.95 -3.04
N LEU A 172 3.15 10.71 -2.28
CA LEU A 172 3.54 12.03 -1.78
C LEU A 172 4.85 11.98 -0.97
N LEU A 173 4.96 11.06 -0.01
CA LEU A 173 6.18 10.91 0.79
C LEU A 173 7.40 10.50 -0.05
N THR A 174 7.20 9.71 -1.11
CA THR A 174 8.29 9.37 -2.05
C THR A 174 8.78 10.62 -2.77
N PHE A 175 7.86 11.42 -3.33
CA PHE A 175 8.21 12.65 -4.03
C PHE A 175 8.90 13.68 -3.12
N VAL A 176 8.40 13.85 -1.89
CA VAL A 176 9.01 14.77 -0.92
C VAL A 176 10.44 14.35 -0.58
N LYS A 177 10.69 13.04 -0.38
CA LYS A 177 12.05 12.53 -0.12
C LYS A 177 12.98 12.71 -1.32
N GLU A 178 12.50 12.45 -2.53
CA GLU A 178 13.27 12.62 -3.76
C GLU A 178 13.64 14.07 -4.01
N LYS A 179 12.70 15.00 -3.80
CA LYS A 179 12.95 16.44 -3.91
C LYS A 179 13.89 16.97 -2.85
N ASN A 180 13.73 16.51 -1.60
CA ASN A 180 14.48 17.08 -0.48
C ASN A 180 15.91 16.54 -0.36
N LYS A 181 16.27 15.44 -1.04
CA LYS A 181 17.62 14.83 -1.17
C LYS A 181 18.59 14.99 0.03
N ILE A 182 18.06 15.10 1.25
CA ILE A 182 18.76 15.21 2.51
C ILE A 182 17.79 14.62 3.54
N LEU A 183 18.09 13.41 3.99
CA LEU A 183 17.87 12.85 5.33
C LEU A 183 18.53 11.47 5.40
#